data_AF-A0A813EJY7-F1
#
_entry.id   AF-A0A813EJY7-F1
#
_cell.length_a   1.000
_cell.length_b   1.000
_cell.length_c   1.000
_cell.angle_alpha   90.00
_cell.angle_beta   90.00
_cell.angle_gamma   90.00
#
_symmetry.space_group_name_H-M   'P 1'
#
loop_
_entity.id
_entity.type
_entity.pdbx_description
1 polymer ?
#
loop_
_entity_poly.entity_id
_entity_poly.type
_entity_poly.pdbx_seq_one_letter_code
_entity_poly.pdbx_strand_id
1 'polypeptide(L)'
;MESEPLTRSLSSYLPSLLGESESPLSSYLPSFLGGSEDPPVPEQDLLGESALPKEAVLPSGTLTGRLLAQNSAKPMELNALKGIPIETDDFSGALLFIHRPSPEPDNWPYRQGFSGKERCWEFRLQGKFKTDPGQVYFGAELTQSVGLSWTAMITVNWMLAIATTLASARGVHFDYALEMTELDNGEIVRPHYSFPLIAADVVLRTPDGQSPPPLTGHFEKMSLEEIHRFLSLGALQFTSGLAWVLRDFYWSAMCAIVSLSPSVTRSSC
;
A
#
# COMPACT_ATOMS: atom_id res chain seq x y z
N MET A 1 25.89 38.48 -23.41
CA MET A 1 25.54 38.12 -22.02
C MET A 1 24.71 36.86 -22.13
N GLU A 2 25.41 35.73 -22.22
CA GLU A 2 24.82 34.39 -22.31
C GLU A 2 24.67 33.87 -20.89
N SER A 3 23.46 33.45 -20.52
CA SER A 3 23.15 32.90 -19.21
C SER A 3 23.22 31.37 -19.28
N GLU A 4 24.23 30.79 -18.65
CA GLU A 4 24.33 29.35 -18.42
C GLU A 4 23.26 28.85 -17.43
N PRO A 5 22.65 27.68 -17.64
CA PRO A 5 21.78 27.05 -16.66
C PRO A 5 22.59 26.22 -15.65
N LEU A 6 22.42 26.55 -14.37
CA LEU A 6 22.93 25.81 -13.22
C LEU A 6 22.20 24.45 -13.08
N THR A 7 22.74 23.39 -13.65
CA THR A 7 22.41 22.01 -13.24
C THR A 7 23.20 21.64 -11.99
N ARG A 8 22.57 21.75 -10.82
CA ARG A 8 23.10 21.14 -9.58
C ARG A 8 22.70 19.67 -9.54
N SER A 9 23.69 18.80 -9.70
CA SER A 9 23.61 17.35 -9.49
C SER A 9 23.42 17.03 -8.00
N LEU A 10 22.37 16.28 -7.67
CA LEU A 10 22.08 15.77 -6.32
C LEU A 10 22.84 14.47 -5.98
N SER A 11 24.01 14.24 -6.57
CA SER A 11 24.81 13.02 -6.39
C SER A 11 25.70 13.00 -5.13
N SER A 12 25.66 14.00 -4.26
CA SER A 12 26.69 14.17 -3.20
C SER A 12 26.32 13.66 -1.80
N TYR A 13 25.25 12.89 -1.62
CA TYR A 13 24.88 12.33 -0.31
C TYR A 13 24.74 10.81 -0.36
N LEU A 14 25.86 10.11 -0.59
CA LEU A 14 26.02 8.72 -0.20
C LEU A 14 27.33 8.58 0.58
N PRO A 15 27.27 8.29 1.90
CA PRO A 15 28.46 7.87 2.63
C PRO A 15 28.88 6.48 2.14
N SER A 16 30.10 6.38 1.63
CA SER A 16 30.80 5.14 1.34
C SER A 16 31.05 4.35 2.64
N LEU A 17 30.16 3.40 2.94
CA LEU A 17 30.31 2.42 4.02
C LEU A 17 30.39 1.01 3.44
N LEU A 18 31.53 0.71 2.81
CA LEU A 18 32.02 -0.65 2.64
C LEU A 18 33.47 -0.66 3.13
N GLY A 19 33.62 -0.77 4.44
CA GLY A 19 34.87 -1.16 5.07
C GLY A 19 34.81 -2.65 5.37
N GLU A 20 35.52 -3.44 4.58
CA GLU A 20 35.79 -4.85 4.87
C GLU A 20 36.54 -4.96 6.20
N SER A 21 36.02 -5.79 7.11
CA SER A 21 36.67 -6.13 8.38
C SER A 21 36.42 -7.61 8.64
N GLU A 22 37.41 -8.43 8.31
CA GLU A 22 37.44 -9.85 8.63
C GLU A 22 37.78 -10.11 10.11
N SER A 23 37.11 -11.14 10.66
CA SER A 23 37.54 -12.04 11.77
C SER A 23 37.42 -11.54 13.23
N PRO A 24 37.57 -12.43 14.24
CA PRO A 24 36.89 -13.70 14.47
C PRO A 24 36.47 -13.84 15.95
N LEU A 25 35.23 -14.23 16.27
CA LEU A 25 34.88 -14.61 17.65
C LEU A 25 34.09 -15.93 17.69
N SER A 26 34.88 -16.99 17.57
CA SER A 26 34.63 -18.29 18.18
C SER A 26 34.84 -18.20 19.70
N SER A 27 34.19 -19.11 20.42
CA SER A 27 34.26 -19.40 21.86
C SER A 27 33.64 -18.38 22.81
N TYR A 28 32.38 -18.62 23.20
CA TYR A 28 31.90 -18.60 24.60
C TYR A 28 30.51 -19.27 24.65
N LEU A 29 30.47 -20.57 24.94
CA LEU A 29 29.27 -21.24 25.44
C LEU A 29 29.58 -21.76 26.83
N PRO A 30 28.87 -21.33 27.89
CA PRO A 30 28.90 -22.01 29.16
C PRO A 30 27.87 -23.14 29.16
N SER A 31 28.37 -24.36 29.38
CA SER A 31 27.59 -25.53 29.74
C SER A 31 27.00 -25.33 31.15
N PHE A 32 25.68 -25.26 31.26
CA PHE A 32 24.97 -25.38 32.53
C PHE A 32 24.08 -26.62 32.51
N LEU A 33 24.60 -27.69 33.11
CA LEU A 33 23.84 -28.84 33.58
C LEU A 33 23.76 -28.75 35.11
N GLY A 34 22.54 -28.82 35.62
CA GLY A 34 22.18 -28.83 37.05
C GLY A 34 20.76 -28.28 37.14
N GLY A 35 19.71 -29.06 37.39
CA GLY A 35 19.63 -30.10 38.41
C GLY A 35 19.10 -29.47 39.70
N SER A 36 17.86 -29.00 39.69
CA SER A 36 17.12 -28.62 40.91
C SER A 36 15.66 -29.06 40.75
N GLU A 37 15.22 -29.87 41.70
CA GLU A 37 13.82 -30.28 41.86
C GLU A 37 13.01 -29.06 42.28
N ASP A 38 12.05 -28.66 41.44
CA ASP A 38 11.12 -27.59 41.75
C ASP A 38 10.09 -28.06 42.78
N PRO A 39 9.80 -27.28 43.84
CA PRO A 39 8.75 -27.59 44.79
C PRO A 39 7.35 -27.44 44.15
N PRO A 40 6.34 -28.16 44.66
CA PRO A 40 4.99 -28.13 44.10
C PRO A 40 4.39 -26.73 44.24
N VAL A 41 4.05 -26.14 43.09
CA VAL A 41 3.36 -24.86 42.97
C VAL A 41 1.94 -25.02 43.53
N PRO A 42 1.47 -24.12 44.42
CA PRO A 42 0.10 -24.15 44.91
C PRO A 42 -0.88 -23.85 43.78
N GLU A 43 -1.86 -24.75 43.61
CA GLU A 43 -3.00 -24.58 42.73
C GLU A 43 -3.82 -23.36 43.21
N GLN A 44 -3.60 -22.20 42.59
CA GLN A 44 -4.42 -21.02 42.80
C GLN A 44 -5.53 -21.00 41.75
N ASP A 45 -6.76 -21.23 42.21
CA ASP A 45 -8.00 -20.94 41.51
C ASP A 45 -8.03 -19.46 41.08
N LEU A 46 -7.60 -19.21 39.84
CA LEU A 46 -7.76 -17.94 39.14
C LEU A 46 -8.53 -18.18 37.83
N LEU A 47 -9.76 -18.69 37.95
CA LEU A 47 -10.78 -18.56 36.92
C LEU A 47 -11.63 -17.31 37.21
N GLY A 48 -10.99 -16.15 37.14
CA GLY A 48 -11.71 -14.95 36.72
C GLY A 48 -11.82 -15.02 35.21
N GLU A 49 -13.03 -15.22 34.69
CA GLU A 49 -13.34 -15.04 33.27
C GLU A 49 -12.79 -13.68 32.83
N SER A 50 -11.61 -13.71 32.21
CA SER A 50 -11.08 -12.61 31.45
C SER A 50 -12.02 -12.46 30.28
N ALA A 51 -13.03 -11.61 30.45
CA ALA A 51 -13.88 -11.14 29.37
C ALA A 51 -12.94 -10.47 28.37
N LEU A 52 -12.49 -11.25 27.38
CA LEU A 52 -11.87 -10.73 26.18
C LEU A 52 -12.75 -9.56 25.72
N PRO A 53 -12.18 -8.36 25.53
CA PRO A 53 -12.94 -7.21 25.11
C PRO A 53 -13.71 -7.62 23.86
N LYS A 54 -15.05 -7.55 23.94
CA LYS A 54 -15.96 -7.79 22.82
C LYS A 54 -15.35 -7.13 21.60
N GLU A 55 -15.06 -7.94 20.57
CA GLU A 55 -14.50 -7.49 19.30
C GLU A 55 -15.12 -6.14 18.97
N ALA A 56 -14.27 -5.11 18.88
CA ALA A 56 -14.73 -3.79 18.52
C ALA A 56 -15.36 -3.93 17.14
N VAL A 57 -16.71 -3.92 17.11
CA VAL A 57 -17.48 -3.85 15.88
C VAL A 57 -17.05 -2.55 15.23
N LEU A 58 -16.16 -2.65 14.24
CA LEU A 58 -15.78 -1.52 13.43
C LEU A 58 -17.09 -0.92 12.92
N PRO A 59 -17.34 0.38 13.13
CA PRO A 59 -18.50 1.01 12.56
C PRO A 59 -18.50 0.65 11.07
N SER A 60 -19.64 0.17 10.57
CA SER A 60 -19.85 -0.12 9.15
C SER A 60 -19.72 1.18 8.38
N GLY A 61 -18.48 1.64 8.21
CA GLY A 61 -18.13 2.86 7.56
C GLY A 61 -18.43 2.66 6.09
N THR A 62 -19.33 3.46 5.56
CA THR A 62 -19.51 3.57 4.12
C THR A 62 -18.22 4.18 3.57
N LEU A 63 -17.30 3.33 3.10
CA LEU A 63 -16.13 3.76 2.33
C LEU A 63 -16.65 4.53 1.10
N THR A 64 -16.58 5.85 1.17
CA THR A 64 -16.96 6.70 0.03
C THR A 64 -15.69 7.01 -0.73
N GLY A 65 -15.46 6.29 -1.82
CA GLY A 65 -14.37 6.63 -2.72
C GLY A 65 -14.65 7.93 -3.44
N ARG A 66 -13.63 8.76 -3.66
CA ARG A 66 -13.72 9.97 -4.49
C ARG A 66 -12.72 9.87 -5.62
N LEU A 67 -13.19 9.89 -6.85
CA LEU A 67 -12.30 10.05 -8.01
C LEU A 67 -11.94 11.53 -8.11
N LEU A 68 -10.66 11.86 -8.00
CA LEU A 68 -10.13 13.18 -8.31
C LEU A 68 -9.92 13.27 -9.83
N ALA A 69 -10.88 13.83 -10.53
CA ALA A 69 -10.71 14.25 -11.91
C ALA A 69 -11.04 15.74 -11.98
N GLN A 70 -10.11 16.54 -12.52
CA GLN A 70 -10.31 17.97 -12.77
C GLN A 70 -10.68 18.75 -11.49
N ASN A 71 -9.97 18.51 -10.37
CA ASN A 71 -10.20 19.15 -9.07
C ASN A 71 -11.60 18.94 -8.47
N SER A 72 -12.37 17.98 -8.99
CA SER A 72 -13.68 17.61 -8.46
C SER A 72 -13.64 16.18 -7.91
N ALA A 73 -14.14 16.02 -6.69
CA ALA A 73 -14.31 14.71 -6.07
C ALA A 73 -15.67 14.12 -6.45
N LYS A 74 -15.68 13.06 -7.25
CA LYS A 74 -16.91 12.33 -7.59
C LYS A 74 -17.05 11.07 -6.73
N PRO A 75 -18.20 10.85 -6.05
CA PRO A 75 -18.46 9.60 -5.35
C PRO A 75 -18.26 8.39 -6.27
N MET A 76 -17.60 7.37 -5.74
CA MET A 76 -17.30 6.12 -6.43
C MET A 76 -18.09 4.99 -5.76
N GLU A 77 -18.79 4.20 -6.56
CA GLU A 77 -19.50 3.01 -6.10
C GLU A 77 -18.51 1.89 -5.80
N LEU A 78 -18.53 1.38 -4.56
CA LEU A 78 -17.75 0.18 -4.20
C LEU A 78 -18.41 -1.05 -4.81
N ASN A 79 -17.60 -2.03 -5.20
CA ASN A 79 -18.09 -3.29 -5.75
C ASN A 79 -19.01 -3.13 -6.97
N ALA A 80 -18.84 -2.03 -7.72
CA ALA A 80 -19.63 -1.77 -8.93
C ALA A 80 -19.58 -2.98 -9.89
N LEU A 81 -20.69 -3.29 -10.56
CA LEU A 81 -20.77 -4.42 -11.50
C LEU A 81 -20.10 -4.12 -12.85
N LYS A 82 -19.70 -2.87 -13.07
CA LYS A 82 -19.02 -2.38 -14.28
C LYS A 82 -17.92 -1.42 -13.85
N GLY A 83 -16.90 -1.28 -14.69
CA GLY A 83 -15.87 -0.28 -14.48
C GLY A 83 -16.46 1.13 -14.49
N ILE A 84 -16.04 1.95 -13.52
CA ILE A 84 -16.43 3.35 -13.41
C ILE A 84 -15.53 4.15 -14.35
N PRO A 85 -16.08 4.85 -15.36
CA PRO A 85 -15.28 5.52 -16.38
C PRO A 85 -14.44 6.66 -15.78
N ILE A 86 -13.21 6.79 -16.27
CA ILE A 86 -12.28 7.87 -15.94
C ILE A 86 -11.84 8.52 -17.25
N GLU A 87 -11.88 9.84 -17.27
CA GLU A 87 -11.35 10.64 -18.36
C GLU A 87 -10.58 11.82 -17.77
N THR A 88 -9.30 11.94 -18.12
CA THR A 88 -8.41 13.06 -17.79
C THR A 88 -7.71 13.54 -19.06
N ASP A 89 -6.89 14.58 -18.99
CA ASP A 89 -6.17 15.09 -20.16
C ASP A 89 -5.14 14.08 -20.71
N ASP A 90 -4.59 13.24 -19.83
CA ASP A 90 -3.54 12.26 -20.16
C ASP A 90 -4.00 10.80 -20.13
N PHE A 91 -5.20 10.50 -19.64
CA PHE A 91 -5.67 9.12 -19.47
C PHE A 91 -7.15 8.95 -19.81
N SER A 92 -7.50 7.83 -20.43
CA SER A 92 -8.88 7.42 -20.71
C SER A 92 -9.06 5.96 -20.34
N GLY A 93 -10.07 5.63 -19.52
CA GLY A 93 -10.26 4.27 -19.02
C GLY A 93 -11.42 4.09 -18.07
N ALA A 94 -11.29 3.11 -17.20
CA ALA A 94 -12.21 2.77 -16.14
C ALA A 94 -11.47 2.20 -14.93
N LEU A 95 -11.97 2.47 -13.73
CA LEU A 95 -11.52 1.84 -12.49
C LEU A 95 -12.58 0.93 -11.89
N LEU A 96 -12.16 0.11 -10.94
CA LEU A 96 -13.03 -0.62 -10.06
C LEU A 96 -12.38 -0.73 -8.68
N PHE A 97 -13.11 -0.34 -7.64
CA PHE A 97 -12.70 -0.53 -6.25
C PHE A 97 -13.56 -1.64 -5.64
N ILE A 98 -12.94 -2.77 -5.33
CA ILE A 98 -13.61 -3.93 -4.74
C ILE A 98 -13.26 -3.97 -3.26
N HIS A 99 -14.27 -4.03 -2.41
CA HIS A 99 -14.13 -4.18 -0.97
C HIS A 99 -14.90 -5.40 -0.51
N ARG A 100 -14.23 -6.30 0.22
CA ARG A 100 -14.81 -7.52 0.78
C ARG A 100 -15.86 -7.16 1.82
N PRO A 101 -17.15 -7.50 1.59
CA PRO A 101 -18.18 -7.28 2.59
C PRO A 101 -17.98 -8.23 3.78
N SER A 102 -18.38 -7.77 4.97
CA SER A 102 -18.42 -8.58 6.18
C SER A 102 -19.80 -8.41 6.85
N PRO A 103 -20.64 -9.46 6.95
CA PRO A 103 -20.43 -10.82 6.43
C PRO A 103 -20.46 -10.86 4.89
N GLU A 104 -19.86 -11.90 4.29
CA GLU A 104 -19.86 -12.10 2.84
C GLU A 104 -21.19 -12.65 2.32
N PRO A 105 -21.90 -11.95 1.41
CA PRO A 105 -23.08 -12.49 0.75
C PRO A 105 -22.73 -13.67 -0.16
N ASP A 106 -23.65 -14.64 -0.29
CA ASP A 106 -23.48 -15.79 -1.19
C ASP A 106 -23.43 -15.42 -2.67
N ASN A 107 -24.13 -14.36 -3.05
CA ASN A 107 -24.21 -13.84 -4.41
C ASN A 107 -23.22 -12.71 -4.70
N TRP A 108 -22.19 -12.50 -3.88
CA TRP A 108 -21.21 -11.44 -4.12
C TRP A 108 -20.34 -11.78 -5.35
N PRO A 109 -20.37 -10.96 -6.42
CA PRO A 109 -19.76 -11.30 -7.71
C PRO A 109 -18.25 -11.51 -7.65
N TYR A 110 -17.58 -10.94 -6.64
CA TYR A 110 -16.13 -11.03 -6.48
C TYR A 110 -15.68 -12.12 -5.50
N ARG A 111 -16.61 -12.89 -4.92
CA ARG A 111 -16.33 -13.89 -3.88
C ARG A 111 -15.22 -14.88 -4.28
N GLN A 112 -15.23 -15.39 -5.52
CA GLN A 112 -14.21 -16.32 -6.00
C GLN A 112 -12.80 -15.71 -5.95
N GLY A 113 -12.67 -14.40 -6.21
CA GLY A 113 -11.40 -13.71 -6.16
C GLY A 113 -10.83 -13.58 -4.75
N PHE A 114 -11.67 -13.63 -3.71
CA PHE A 114 -11.31 -13.41 -2.31
C PHE A 114 -11.37 -14.68 -1.44
N SER A 115 -12.02 -15.74 -1.92
CA SER A 115 -12.16 -17.00 -1.19
C SER A 115 -10.80 -17.59 -0.82
N GLY A 116 -10.63 -17.92 0.46
CA GLY A 116 -9.38 -18.46 1.01
C GLY A 116 -8.21 -17.47 1.10
N LYS A 117 -8.45 -16.17 0.86
CA LYS A 117 -7.41 -15.13 0.91
C LYS A 117 -7.69 -14.17 2.05
N GLU A 118 -6.64 -13.55 2.58
CA GLU A 118 -6.72 -12.59 3.68
C GLU A 118 -7.07 -11.17 3.25
N ARG A 119 -7.12 -10.89 1.93
CA ARG A 119 -7.47 -9.55 1.43
C ARG A 119 -8.81 -9.06 1.93
N CYS A 120 -8.88 -7.75 2.13
CA CYS A 120 -10.13 -7.02 2.30
C CYS A 120 -10.48 -6.13 1.10
N TRP A 121 -9.54 -5.79 0.21
CA TRP A 121 -9.83 -4.93 -0.94
C TRP A 121 -8.95 -5.25 -2.16
N GLU A 122 -9.39 -4.78 -3.33
CA GLU A 122 -8.69 -4.90 -4.60
C GLU A 122 -9.01 -3.66 -5.47
N PHE A 123 -7.97 -3.01 -6.00
CA PHE A 123 -8.09 -1.87 -6.90
C PHE A 123 -7.74 -2.30 -8.32
N ARG A 124 -8.62 -2.03 -9.28
CA ARG A 124 -8.38 -2.34 -10.69
C ARG A 124 -8.49 -1.10 -11.53
N LEU A 125 -7.59 -0.94 -12.48
CA LEU A 125 -7.56 0.16 -13.42
C LEU A 125 -7.35 -0.39 -14.82
N GLN A 126 -8.14 0.03 -15.80
CA GLN A 126 -7.97 -0.34 -17.20
C GLN A 126 -8.14 0.89 -18.06
N GLY A 127 -7.24 1.12 -19.01
CA GLY A 127 -7.34 2.27 -19.89
C GLY A 127 -6.09 2.42 -20.74
N LYS A 128 -5.95 3.60 -21.33
CA LYS A 128 -4.81 3.99 -22.16
C LYS A 128 -4.36 5.38 -21.79
N PHE A 129 -3.07 5.63 -21.86
CA PHE A 129 -2.58 6.99 -21.79
C PHE A 129 -2.69 7.64 -23.18
N LYS A 130 -3.01 8.92 -23.21
CA LYS A 130 -3.16 9.72 -24.42
C LYS A 130 -1.81 10.25 -24.91
N THR A 131 -0.89 10.44 -23.97
CA THR A 131 0.49 10.87 -24.12
C THR A 131 1.40 9.79 -23.50
N ASP A 132 2.72 9.87 -23.72
CA ASP A 132 3.66 9.01 -23.01
C ASP A 132 3.80 9.51 -21.55
N PRO A 133 3.30 8.79 -20.54
CA PRO A 133 3.43 9.18 -19.14
C PRO A 133 4.84 9.00 -18.57
N GLY A 134 5.78 8.38 -19.31
CA GLY A 134 7.07 8.00 -18.77
C GLY A 134 6.92 6.98 -17.63
N GLN A 135 7.38 7.32 -16.44
CA GLN A 135 7.24 6.44 -15.28
C GLN A 135 5.91 6.67 -14.57
N VAL A 136 5.09 5.62 -14.51
CA VAL A 136 3.77 5.66 -13.85
C VAL A 136 3.90 5.28 -12.39
N TYR A 137 3.31 6.10 -11.54
CA TYR A 137 3.15 5.87 -10.11
C TYR A 137 1.68 5.67 -9.77
N PHE A 138 1.43 4.79 -8.81
CA PHE A 138 0.17 4.70 -8.11
C PHE A 138 0.35 5.34 -6.74
N GLY A 139 -0.62 6.13 -6.30
CA GLY A 139 -0.61 6.71 -4.97
C GLY A 139 -1.99 7.07 -4.48
N ALA A 140 -2.08 7.32 -3.18
CA ALA A 140 -3.26 7.88 -2.55
C ALA A 140 -2.87 9.12 -1.77
N GLU A 141 -3.72 10.14 -1.85
CA GLU A 141 -3.60 11.38 -1.08
C GLU A 141 -4.75 11.47 -0.09
N LEU A 142 -4.46 11.93 1.12
CA LEU A 142 -5.45 12.27 2.13
C LEU A 142 -5.71 13.77 2.12
N THR A 143 -6.99 14.14 2.13
CA THR A 143 -7.39 15.56 2.16
C THR A 143 -7.13 16.22 3.51
N GLN A 144 -6.91 15.43 4.56
CA GLN A 144 -6.72 15.88 5.94
C GLN A 144 -5.58 15.09 6.59
N SER A 145 -4.93 15.70 7.57
CA SER A 145 -3.99 14.99 8.44
C SER A 145 -4.71 13.88 9.22
N VAL A 146 -4.04 12.75 9.41
CA VAL A 146 -4.59 11.56 10.08
C VAL A 146 -4.76 11.78 11.60
N GLY A 147 -4.16 12.83 12.17
CA GLY A 147 -4.31 13.18 13.59
C GLY A 147 -3.78 12.08 14.53
N LEU A 148 -2.66 11.46 14.17
CA LEU A 148 -2.06 10.38 14.94
C LEU A 148 -1.46 10.86 16.27
N SER A 149 -1.54 10.02 17.30
CA SER A 149 -0.82 10.28 18.56
C SER A 149 0.70 10.20 18.34
N TRP A 150 1.48 10.79 19.23
CA TRP A 150 2.95 10.75 19.14
C TRP A 150 3.51 9.31 19.08
N THR A 151 2.97 8.40 19.89
CA THR A 151 3.39 6.99 19.86
C THR A 151 2.99 6.27 18.57
N ALA A 152 1.79 6.56 18.05
CA ALA A 152 1.35 6.02 16.76
C ALA A 152 2.24 6.56 15.62
N MET A 153 2.60 7.84 15.66
CA MET A 153 3.47 8.48 14.68
C MET A 153 4.86 7.83 14.64
N ILE A 154 5.46 7.56 15.80
CA ILE A 154 6.74 6.82 15.88
C ILE A 154 6.61 5.44 15.25
N THR A 155 5.55 4.71 15.60
CA THR A 155 5.32 3.35 15.12
C THR A 155 5.14 3.32 13.60
N VAL A 156 4.32 4.24 13.06
CA VAL A 156 4.08 4.36 11.62
C VAL A 156 5.36 4.76 10.89
N ASN A 157 6.15 5.70 11.41
CA ASN A 157 7.42 6.08 10.81
C ASN A 157 8.42 4.91 10.75
N TRP A 158 8.53 4.12 11.82
CA TRP A 158 9.39 2.94 11.83
C TRP A 158 8.94 1.90 10.80
N MET A 159 7.63 1.67 10.68
CA MET A 159 7.09 0.74 9.69
C MET A 159 7.29 1.22 8.26
N LEU A 160 7.12 2.52 8.00
CA LEU A 160 7.35 3.08 6.68
C LEU A 160 8.83 3.06 6.32
N ALA A 161 9.74 3.28 7.27
CA ALA A 161 11.17 3.11 7.04
C ALA A 161 11.53 1.65 6.63
N ILE A 162 10.90 0.65 7.26
CA ILE A 162 11.04 -0.75 6.86
C ILE A 162 10.46 -0.97 5.46
N ALA A 163 9.26 -0.45 5.18
CA ALA A 163 8.64 -0.56 3.87
C ALA A 163 9.50 0.05 2.77
N THR A 164 10.06 1.25 2.98
CA THR A 164 11.00 1.91 2.07
C THR A 164 12.26 1.07 1.85
N THR A 165 12.80 0.47 2.92
CA THR A 165 13.98 -0.39 2.83
C THR A 165 13.70 -1.64 2.00
N LEU A 166 12.57 -2.32 2.25
CA LEU A 166 12.16 -3.52 1.51
C LEU A 166 11.80 -3.20 0.05
N ALA A 167 11.18 -2.04 -0.21
CA ALA A 167 10.92 -1.57 -1.57
C ALA A 167 12.24 -1.29 -2.31
N SER A 168 13.17 -0.58 -1.67
CA SER A 168 14.48 -0.24 -2.24
C SER A 168 15.30 -1.49 -2.55
N ALA A 169 15.26 -2.50 -1.67
CA ALA A 169 15.90 -3.80 -1.91
C ALA A 169 15.34 -4.54 -3.15
N ARG A 170 14.11 -4.21 -3.57
CA ARG A 170 13.47 -4.72 -4.80
C ARG A 170 13.65 -3.78 -6.00
N GLY A 171 14.43 -2.71 -5.87
CA GLY A 171 14.59 -1.69 -6.91
C GLY A 171 13.35 -0.82 -7.12
N VAL A 172 12.46 -0.75 -6.12
CA VAL A 172 11.20 -0.02 -6.16
C VAL A 172 11.29 1.20 -5.25
N HIS A 173 10.96 2.37 -5.77
CA HIS A 173 10.87 3.59 -4.96
C HIS A 173 9.55 3.59 -4.17
N PHE A 174 9.56 4.05 -2.94
CA PHE A 174 8.35 4.23 -2.12
C PHE A 174 8.45 5.59 -1.45
N ASP A 175 7.52 6.46 -1.81
CA ASP A 175 7.46 7.84 -1.35
C ASP A 175 6.23 8.04 -0.48
N TYR A 176 6.35 8.83 0.58
CA TYR A 176 5.25 9.08 1.51
C TYR A 176 5.42 10.38 2.28
N ALA A 177 4.28 10.95 2.67
CA ALA A 177 4.19 12.01 3.66
C ALA A 177 3.05 11.68 4.65
N LEU A 178 3.31 11.78 5.94
CA LEU A 178 2.30 11.54 6.99
C LEU A 178 1.58 12.81 7.43
N GLU A 179 2.19 13.96 7.19
CA GLU A 179 1.72 15.26 7.63
C GLU A 179 1.59 16.21 6.44
N MET A 180 0.81 17.27 6.63
CA MET A 180 0.79 18.37 5.67
C MET A 180 2.06 19.18 5.84
N THR A 181 2.78 19.41 4.75
CA THR A 181 3.99 20.23 4.74
C THR A 181 3.83 21.36 3.74
N GLU A 182 4.04 22.59 4.20
CA GLU A 182 4.13 23.75 3.32
C GLU A 182 5.58 23.90 2.84
N LEU A 183 5.75 23.97 1.52
CA LEU A 183 7.05 24.15 0.87
C LEU A 183 7.42 25.64 0.82
N ASP A 184 8.70 25.94 0.57
CA ASP A 184 9.20 27.33 0.49
C ASP A 184 8.51 28.20 -0.57
N ASN A 185 7.89 27.57 -1.58
CA ASN A 185 7.12 28.24 -2.63
C ASN A 185 5.63 28.45 -2.26
N GLY A 186 5.21 28.07 -1.06
CA GLY A 186 3.82 28.14 -0.57
C GLY A 186 2.92 27.00 -1.03
N GLU A 187 3.45 25.99 -1.74
CA GLU A 187 2.69 24.80 -2.10
C GLU A 187 2.52 23.87 -0.89
N ILE A 188 1.37 23.21 -0.81
CA ILE A 188 1.06 22.29 0.29
C ILE A 188 1.19 20.86 -0.22
N VAL A 189 2.15 20.12 0.32
CA VAL A 189 2.23 18.67 0.19
C VAL A 189 1.27 18.06 1.20
N ARG A 190 0.26 17.34 0.72
CA ARG A 190 -0.68 16.63 1.57
C ARG A 190 -0.14 15.26 1.98
N PRO A 191 -0.65 14.67 3.08
CA PRO A 191 -0.29 13.31 3.44
C PRO A 191 -0.63 12.37 2.29
N HIS A 192 0.34 11.57 1.88
CA HIS A 192 0.21 10.68 0.74
C HIS A 192 1.14 9.49 0.88
N TYR A 193 0.91 8.49 0.04
CA TYR A 193 1.92 7.49 -0.29
C TYR A 193 1.86 7.22 -1.79
N SER A 194 3.02 6.89 -2.37
CA SER A 194 3.12 6.51 -3.76
C SER A 194 4.17 5.42 -4.00
N PHE A 195 3.96 4.63 -5.05
CA PHE A 195 4.87 3.60 -5.50
C PHE A 195 4.77 3.45 -7.02
N PRO A 196 5.85 3.02 -7.70
CA PRO A 196 5.83 2.81 -9.14
C PRO A 196 4.93 1.62 -9.47
N LEU A 197 4.33 1.67 -10.65
CA LEU A 197 3.32 0.70 -11.10
C LEU A 197 3.83 -0.75 -11.16
N ILE A 198 5.15 -0.95 -11.23
CA ILE A 198 5.80 -2.27 -11.11
C ILE A 198 5.47 -3.00 -9.80
N ALA A 199 5.02 -2.28 -8.77
CA ALA A 199 4.63 -2.86 -7.50
C ALA A 199 3.20 -3.45 -7.50
N ALA A 200 2.44 -3.34 -8.61
CA ALA A 200 1.13 -3.96 -8.75
C ALA A 200 1.23 -5.49 -8.81
N ASP A 201 0.23 -6.22 -8.30
CA ASP A 201 0.23 -7.70 -8.36
C ASP A 201 0.02 -8.25 -9.77
N VAL A 202 -0.64 -7.47 -10.64
CA VAL A 202 -0.89 -7.85 -12.04
C VAL A 202 -0.77 -6.64 -12.93
N VAL A 203 -0.02 -6.84 -14.01
CA VAL A 203 0.17 -5.88 -15.07
C VAL A 203 -0.11 -6.58 -16.39
N LEU A 204 -1.13 -6.12 -17.11
CA LEU A 204 -1.52 -6.64 -18.42
C LEU A 204 -1.46 -5.53 -19.47
N ARG A 205 -0.98 -5.91 -20.65
CA ARG A 205 -0.95 -5.10 -21.87
C ARG A 205 -1.79 -5.82 -22.88
N THR A 206 -2.75 -5.09 -23.40
CA THR A 206 -3.58 -5.52 -24.51
C THR A 206 -2.84 -5.14 -25.78
N PRO A 207 -2.51 -6.09 -26.67
CA PRO A 207 -1.92 -5.77 -27.95
C PRO A 207 -2.82 -4.83 -28.76
N ASP A 208 -2.21 -4.01 -29.62
CA ASP A 208 -2.96 -3.09 -30.47
C ASP A 208 -3.97 -3.84 -31.34
N GLY A 209 -5.19 -3.29 -31.44
CA GLY A 209 -6.30 -3.89 -32.16
C GLY A 209 -7.00 -5.03 -31.43
N GLN A 210 -6.51 -5.49 -30.28
CA GLN A 210 -7.21 -6.47 -29.45
C GLN A 210 -8.11 -5.79 -28.42
N SER A 211 -9.15 -6.51 -27.99
CA SER A 211 -10.02 -6.07 -26.90
C SER A 211 -9.39 -6.44 -25.56
N PRO A 212 -9.35 -5.51 -24.59
CA PRO A 212 -8.75 -5.80 -23.29
C PRO A 212 -9.64 -6.77 -22.49
N PRO A 213 -9.06 -7.56 -21.58
CA PRO A 213 -9.84 -8.47 -20.74
C PRO A 213 -10.85 -7.68 -19.89
N PRO A 214 -12.04 -8.24 -19.58
CA PRO A 214 -13.03 -7.53 -18.76
C PRO A 214 -12.46 -7.13 -17.39
N LEU A 215 -12.64 -5.86 -16.99
CA LEU A 215 -12.14 -5.35 -15.70
C LEU A 215 -12.73 -6.09 -14.48
N THR A 216 -13.92 -6.65 -14.62
CA THR A 216 -14.61 -7.47 -13.59
C THR A 216 -14.13 -8.91 -13.54
N GLY A 217 -13.25 -9.33 -14.46
CA GLY A 217 -12.74 -10.69 -14.55
C GLY A 217 -11.92 -11.14 -13.34
N HIS A 218 -11.60 -12.43 -13.29
CA HIS A 218 -10.66 -12.95 -12.32
C HIS A 218 -9.23 -12.84 -12.87
N PHE A 219 -8.35 -12.24 -12.09
CA PHE A 219 -6.92 -12.14 -12.41
C PHE A 219 -6.14 -12.94 -11.39
N GLU A 220 -5.18 -13.74 -11.83
CA GLU A 220 -4.22 -14.41 -10.94
C GLU A 220 -3.04 -13.49 -10.65
N LYS A 221 -2.39 -13.68 -9.51
CA LYS A 221 -1.23 -12.88 -9.13
C LYS A 221 -0.07 -13.24 -10.05
N MET A 222 0.61 -12.24 -10.60
CA MET A 222 1.84 -12.43 -11.35
C MET A 222 3.04 -12.48 -10.40
N SER A 223 4.08 -13.20 -10.78
CA SER A 223 5.37 -13.11 -10.10
C SER A 223 6.04 -11.77 -10.39
N LEU A 224 6.92 -11.32 -9.49
CA LEU A 224 7.70 -10.09 -9.69
C LEU A 224 8.58 -10.18 -10.95
N GLU A 225 9.12 -11.36 -11.25
CA GLU A 225 9.93 -11.59 -12.45
C GLU A 225 9.10 -11.41 -13.74
N GLU A 226 7.86 -11.90 -13.75
CA GLU A 226 6.96 -11.71 -14.88
C GLU A 226 6.61 -10.23 -15.07
N ILE A 227 6.31 -9.50 -13.99
CA ILE A 227 6.00 -8.08 -14.05
C ILE A 227 7.24 -7.29 -14.50
N HIS A 228 8.41 -7.58 -13.96
CA HIS A 228 9.65 -6.91 -14.35
C HIS A 228 9.95 -7.18 -15.82
N ARG A 229 9.92 -8.44 -16.27
CA ARG A 229 10.06 -8.81 -17.68
C ARG A 229 9.06 -8.05 -18.55
N PHE A 230 7.83 -7.91 -18.08
CA PHE A 230 6.78 -7.21 -18.81
C PHE A 230 7.08 -5.72 -19.02
N LEU A 231 7.59 -5.07 -17.99
CA LEU A 231 7.91 -3.63 -18.01
C LEU A 231 9.27 -3.35 -18.66
N SER A 232 10.24 -4.27 -18.57
CA SER A 232 11.56 -4.15 -19.17
C SER A 232 11.58 -4.41 -20.69
N LEU A 233 10.65 -5.22 -21.21
CA LEU A 233 10.64 -5.67 -22.62
C LEU A 233 10.26 -4.59 -23.66
N GLY A 234 10.10 -3.34 -23.24
CA GLY A 234 10.13 -2.24 -24.18
C GLY A 234 9.51 -0.99 -23.56
N ALA A 235 10.18 0.13 -23.79
CA ALA A 235 9.63 1.47 -23.70
C ALA A 235 8.13 1.41 -23.94
N LEU A 236 7.36 1.58 -22.88
CA LEU A 236 5.92 1.45 -22.90
C LEU A 236 5.41 2.39 -23.98
N GLN A 237 5.07 1.85 -25.16
CA GLN A 237 4.23 2.57 -26.10
C GLN A 237 2.83 2.55 -25.48
N PHE A 238 2.62 3.47 -24.54
CA PHE A 238 1.43 3.60 -23.71
C PHE A 238 0.17 3.96 -24.52
N THR A 239 0.31 4.08 -25.84
CA THR A 239 -0.78 4.19 -26.82
C THR A 239 -1.62 2.91 -26.91
N SER A 240 -1.07 1.77 -26.47
CA SER A 240 -1.77 0.47 -26.40
C SER A 240 -2.58 0.34 -25.09
N GLY A 241 -3.71 -0.38 -25.13
CA GLY A 241 -4.59 -0.54 -23.97
C GLY A 241 -3.93 -1.32 -22.84
N LEU A 242 -4.02 -0.82 -21.61
CA LEU A 242 -3.40 -1.39 -20.42
C LEU A 242 -4.46 -1.72 -19.36
N ALA A 243 -4.22 -2.80 -18.62
CA ALA A 243 -5.04 -3.17 -17.46
C ALA A 243 -4.14 -3.56 -16.30
N TRP A 244 -4.50 -3.09 -15.11
CA TRP A 244 -3.71 -3.18 -13.89
C TRP A 244 -4.61 -3.66 -12.76
N VAL A 245 -4.07 -4.55 -11.94
CA VAL A 245 -4.72 -4.96 -10.69
C VAL A 245 -3.72 -4.84 -9.56
N LEU A 246 -4.08 -4.00 -8.59
CA LEU A 246 -3.37 -3.82 -7.34
C LEU A 246 -4.17 -4.47 -6.22
N ARG A 247 -3.52 -5.33 -5.41
CA ARG A 247 -4.12 -6.01 -4.27
C ARG A 247 -3.19 -5.83 -3.06
N ASP A 248 -3.77 -5.93 -1.87
CA ASP A 248 -3.05 -6.19 -0.61
C ASP A 248 -1.69 -5.52 -0.46
N PHE A 249 -1.62 -4.22 -0.75
CA PHE A 249 -0.35 -3.52 -0.66
C PHE A 249 -0.08 -3.13 0.79
N TYR A 250 0.66 -3.97 1.54
CA TYR A 250 1.14 -3.77 2.93
C TYR A 250 0.11 -3.15 3.93
N TRP A 251 -1.17 -3.19 3.57
CA TRP A 251 -2.24 -2.53 4.29
C TRP A 251 -2.72 -3.40 5.44
N SER A 252 -2.50 -4.72 5.40
CA SER A 252 -2.72 -5.59 6.56
C SER A 252 -1.91 -5.14 7.77
N ALA A 253 -0.67 -4.69 7.57
CA ALA A 253 0.16 -4.13 8.64
C ALA A 253 -0.32 -2.74 9.11
N MET A 254 -0.80 -1.89 8.19
CA MET A 254 -1.33 -0.56 8.55
C MET A 254 -2.74 -0.59 9.16
N CYS A 255 -3.62 -1.50 8.73
CA CYS A 255 -4.94 -1.74 9.30
C CYS A 255 -4.85 -2.23 10.74
N ALA A 256 -3.88 -3.11 11.04
CA ALA A 256 -3.63 -3.52 12.41
C ALA A 256 -3.35 -2.31 13.32
N ILE A 257 -2.65 -1.28 12.83
CA ILE A 257 -2.38 -0.05 13.59
C ILE A 257 -3.63 0.82 13.75
N VAL A 258 -4.43 1.00 12.69
CA VAL A 258 -5.66 1.79 12.78
C VAL A 258 -6.65 1.15 13.76
N SER A 259 -6.68 -0.18 13.84
CA SER A 259 -7.48 -0.94 14.82
C SER A 259 -6.89 -0.94 16.25
N LEU A 260 -5.59 -0.66 16.42
CA LEU A 260 -4.92 -0.58 17.73
C LEU A 260 -4.92 0.83 18.33
N SER A 261 -5.35 1.85 17.60
CA SER A 261 -5.55 3.19 18.15
C SER A 261 -6.86 3.21 18.95
N PRO A 262 -6.84 3.30 20.29
CA PRO A 262 -8.06 3.40 21.08
C PRO A 262 -8.83 4.63 20.63
N SER A 263 -10.07 4.43 20.19
CA SER A 263 -11.02 5.51 19.96
C SER A 263 -11.16 6.33 21.24
N VAL A 264 -10.49 7.48 21.31
CA VAL A 264 -10.71 8.48 22.35
C VAL A 264 -12.08 9.09 22.07
N THR A 265 -13.13 8.45 22.57
CA THR A 265 -14.44 9.07 22.74
C THR A 265 -14.30 10.17 23.79
N ARG A 266 -13.99 11.39 23.36
CA ARG A 266 -14.36 12.58 24.15
C ARG A 266 -15.85 12.82 23.92
N SER A 267 -16.66 12.22 24.78
CA SER A 267 -17.98 12.74 25.08
C SER A 267 -17.79 14.05 25.84
N SER A 268 -18.16 15.17 25.23
CA SER A 268 -18.35 16.44 25.94
C SER A 268 -19.85 16.69 26.02
N CYS A 269 -20.34 16.89 27.24
CA CYS A 269 -21.65 17.46 27.55
C CYS A 269 -21.82 18.86 26.94
#